data_AF-A0A222YRN0-F1
#
_entry.id   AF-A0A222YRN0-F1
#
_cell.length_a   1.000
_cell.length_b   1.000
_cell.length_c   1.000
_cell.angle_alpha   90.00
_cell.angle_beta   90.00
_cell.angle_gamma   90.00
#
_symmetry.space_group_name_H-M   'P 1'
#
loop_
_entity.id
_entity.type
_entity.pdbx_description
1 polymer ?
#
loop_
_entity_poly.entity_id
_entity_poly.type
_entity_poly.pdbx_seq_one_letter_code
_entity_poly.pdbx_strand_id
1 'polypeptide(L)'
;QMNELHSRYADQGLVILGAPCNQFGHQENSKNEEILLCLKYVRPGNGFEPKFQLLEKLEVNGEKTHPLFVYLKEKLPQPSDDATSLMGDPKCIIWSPVNRNDVSWNFEKFLIGPDGEPFKRYSRRFLT
;
A
#
# COMPACT_ATOMS: atom_id res chain seq x y z
N GLN A 1 9.21 10.86 3.69
CA GLN A 1 8.02 10.46 4.46
C GLN A 1 8.19 9.09 5.08
N MET A 2 7.96 7.95 4.41
CA MET A 2 8.05 6.62 5.08
C MET A 2 9.42 6.32 5.72
N ASN A 3 10.55 6.58 5.03
CA ASN A 3 11.90 6.41 5.62
C ASN A 3 12.11 7.31 6.85
N GLU A 4 11.55 8.51 6.84
CA GLU A 4 11.66 9.47 7.93
C GLU A 4 10.81 9.06 9.11
N LEU A 5 9.56 8.64 8.86
CA LEU A 5 8.66 8.10 9.88
C LEU A 5 9.29 6.87 10.57
N HIS A 6 9.84 5.94 9.79
CA HIS A 6 10.58 4.82 10.35
C HIS A 6 11.77 5.30 11.19
N SER A 7 12.60 6.21 10.67
CA SER A 7 13.77 6.71 11.41
C SER A 7 13.41 7.40 12.74
N ARG A 8 12.23 8.01 12.85
CA ARG A 8 11.78 8.71 14.06
C ARG A 8 11.14 7.79 15.10
N TYR A 9 10.43 6.75 14.67
CA TYR A 9 9.55 5.97 15.53
C TYR A 9 9.88 4.47 15.58
N ALA A 10 10.88 3.97 14.84
CA ALA A 10 11.28 2.57 14.90
C ALA A 10 11.65 2.12 16.32
N ASP A 11 12.43 2.94 17.04
CA ASP A 11 12.82 2.66 18.43
C ASP A 11 11.64 2.74 19.42
N GLN A 12 10.50 3.28 18.97
CA GLN A 12 9.25 3.35 19.74
C GLN A 12 8.26 2.24 19.32
N GLY A 13 8.69 1.28 18.49
CA GLY A 13 7.92 0.12 18.07
C GLY A 13 7.20 0.26 16.74
N LEU A 14 7.39 1.37 15.99
CA LEU A 14 6.78 1.49 14.66
C LEU A 14 7.50 0.58 13.64
N VAL A 15 6.73 -0.32 13.05
CA VAL A 15 7.15 -1.13 11.89
C VAL A 15 6.40 -0.65 10.66
N ILE A 16 7.12 -0.43 9.56
CA ILE A 16 6.52 -0.13 8.25
C ILE A 16 6.74 -1.34 7.34
N LEU A 17 5.67 -1.76 6.65
CA LEU A 17 5.71 -2.78 5.62
C LEU A 17 5.24 -2.15 4.30
N GLY A 18 6.06 -2.24 3.26
CA GLY A 18 5.66 -1.89 1.90
C GLY A 18 5.19 -3.12 1.15
N ALA A 19 4.02 -3.04 0.51
CA ALA A 19 3.46 -4.11 -0.32
C ALA A 19 3.42 -3.66 -1.79
N PRO A 20 4.43 -4.02 -2.61
CA PRO A 20 4.40 -3.72 -4.03
C PRO A 20 3.18 -4.34 -4.71
N CYS A 21 2.50 -3.58 -5.57
CA CYS A 21 1.28 -4.03 -6.24
C CYS A 21 1.16 -3.37 -7.62
N ASN A 22 0.81 -4.15 -8.65
CA ASN A 22 0.75 -3.66 -10.03
C ASN A 22 -0.69 -3.42 -10.55
N GLN A 23 -1.70 -3.47 -9.68
CA GLN A 23 -3.11 -3.33 -10.07
C GLN A 23 -3.52 -1.90 -10.44
N PHE A 24 -2.71 -0.90 -10.05
CA PHE A 24 -3.07 0.52 -10.17
C PHE A 24 -2.25 1.18 -11.26
N GLY A 25 -2.82 1.26 -12.47
CA GLY A 25 -2.19 1.91 -13.62
C GLY A 25 -0.85 1.28 -14.02
N HIS A 26 -0.63 0.01 -13.67
CA HIS A 26 0.60 -0.72 -13.95
C HIS A 26 1.88 0.01 -13.48
N GLN A 27 1.85 0.61 -12.30
CA GLN A 27 2.97 1.42 -11.78
C GLN A 27 4.10 0.60 -11.14
N GLU A 28 3.96 -0.72 -11.04
CA GLU A 28 4.94 -1.66 -10.47
C GLU A 28 5.17 -2.87 -11.41
N ASN A 29 5.56 -2.56 -12.64
CA ASN A 29 5.81 -3.57 -13.69
C ASN A 29 7.06 -4.42 -13.42
N SER A 30 7.99 -3.91 -12.61
CA SER A 30 9.23 -4.57 -12.23
C SER A 30 8.99 -5.91 -11.53
N LYS A 31 9.89 -6.87 -11.72
CA LYS A 31 9.92 -8.11 -10.93
C LYS A 31 10.41 -7.84 -9.51
N ASN A 32 10.21 -8.78 -8.59
CA ASN A 32 10.60 -8.63 -7.18
C ASN A 32 12.07 -8.21 -7.02
N GLU A 33 12.96 -8.79 -7.84
CA GLU A 33 14.40 -8.55 -7.80
C GLU A 33 14.79 -7.16 -8.35
N GLU A 34 13.90 -6.54 -9.14
CA GLU A 34 14.14 -5.26 -9.83
C GLU A 34 13.61 -4.07 -9.04
N ILE A 35 12.66 -4.26 -8.12
CA ILE A 35 11.99 -3.17 -7.39
C ILE A 35 13.01 -2.29 -6.64
N LEU A 36 13.93 -2.91 -5.89
CA LEU A 36 14.95 -2.17 -5.15
C LEU A 36 15.90 -1.40 -6.07
N LEU A 37 16.20 -1.96 -7.25
CA LEU A 37 17.02 -1.27 -8.26
C LEU A 37 16.27 -0.07 -8.84
N CYS A 38 14.97 -0.20 -9.13
CA CYS A 38 14.15 0.92 -9.59
C CYS A 38 14.09 2.05 -8.56
N LEU A 39 13.91 1.73 -7.28
CA LEU A 39 13.90 2.72 -6.20
C LEU A 39 15.27 3.43 -6.08
N LYS A 40 16.36 2.67 -6.18
CA LYS A 40 17.72 3.18 -6.01
C LYS A 40 18.22 4.02 -7.18
N TYR A 41 17.90 3.62 -8.41
CA TYR A 41 18.52 4.19 -9.62
C TYR A 41 17.56 4.96 -10.53
N VAL A 42 16.24 4.74 -10.43
CA VAL A 42 15.26 5.34 -11.36
C VAL A 42 14.38 6.36 -10.65
N ARG A 43 13.55 5.91 -9.70
CA ARG A 43 12.64 6.78 -8.94
C ARG A 43 12.30 6.11 -7.61
N PRO A 44 12.62 6.73 -6.46
CA PRO A 44 13.16 8.09 -6.28
C PRO A 44 14.54 8.34 -6.88
N GLY A 45 15.35 7.31 -7.08
CA GLY A 45 16.70 7.44 -7.64
C GLY A 45 17.70 7.97 -6.60
N ASN A 46 18.86 8.46 -7.08
CA ASN A 46 19.90 9.08 -6.25
C ASN A 46 20.40 8.21 -5.09
N GLY A 47 20.44 6.88 -5.26
CA GLY A 47 20.89 5.97 -4.21
C GLY A 47 19.87 5.75 -3.09
N PHE A 48 18.61 6.10 -3.32
CA PHE A 48 17.55 5.90 -2.33
C PHE A 48 17.39 4.41 -1.99
N GLU A 49 17.37 4.10 -0.69
CA GLU A 49 17.09 2.76 -0.18
C GLU A 49 15.97 2.84 0.87
N PRO A 50 14.93 1.99 0.79
CA PRO A 50 13.90 1.93 1.81
C PRO A 50 14.50 1.44 3.13
N LYS A 51 14.22 2.15 4.23
CA LYS A 51 14.66 1.77 5.58
C LYS A 51 13.72 0.75 6.25
N PHE A 52 12.74 0.26 5.50
CA PHE A 52 11.66 -0.58 6.01
C PHE A 52 11.48 -1.78 5.07
N GLN A 53 10.84 -2.83 5.58
CA GLN A 53 10.68 -4.07 4.84
C GLN A 53 9.74 -3.88 3.64
N LEU A 54 10.18 -4.34 2.47
CA LEU A 54 9.29 -4.59 1.34
C LEU A 54 8.92 -6.07 1.31
N LEU A 55 7.64 -6.35 1.11
CA LEU A 55 7.13 -7.69 0.83
C LEU A 55 7.37 -8.03 -0.64
N GLU A 56 7.12 -9.29 -0.99
CA GLU A 56 6.97 -9.67 -2.40
C GLU A 56 5.76 -8.97 -3.02
N LYS A 57 5.80 -8.79 -4.34
CA LYS A 57 4.70 -8.22 -5.10
C LYS A 57 3.46 -9.09 -4.94
N LEU A 58 2.34 -8.45 -4.61
CA LEU A 58 1.07 -9.11 -4.32
C LEU A 58 -0.12 -8.35 -4.91
N GLU A 59 -1.27 -9.00 -4.94
CA GLU A 59 -2.55 -8.37 -5.29
C GLU A 59 -3.30 -7.94 -4.02
N VAL A 60 -3.90 -6.76 -4.05
CA VAL A 60 -4.66 -6.19 -2.92
C VAL A 60 -6.16 -6.15 -3.18
N ASN A 61 -6.59 -6.37 -4.43
CA ASN A 61 -7.98 -6.44 -4.87
C ASN A 61 -8.23 -7.66 -5.78
N GLY A 62 -9.51 -7.98 -6.00
CA GLY A 62 -9.94 -9.09 -6.86
C GLY A 62 -9.80 -10.49 -6.24
N GLU A 63 -10.01 -11.52 -7.07
CA GLU A 63 -10.06 -12.92 -6.68
C GLU A 63 -8.75 -13.41 -6.04
N LYS A 64 -7.61 -12.88 -6.49
CA LYS A 64 -6.27 -13.24 -6.00
C LYS A 64 -5.76 -12.33 -4.88
N THR A 65 -6.64 -11.55 -4.24
CA THR A 65 -6.27 -10.66 -3.13
C THR A 65 -5.53 -11.44 -2.05
N HIS A 66 -4.38 -10.94 -1.62
CA HIS A 66 -3.63 -11.54 -0.52
C HIS A 66 -4.47 -11.53 0.77
N PRO A 67 -4.51 -12.62 1.57
CA PRO A 67 -5.38 -12.74 2.75
C PRO A 67 -5.29 -11.57 3.75
N LEU A 68 -4.08 -11.02 3.94
CA LEU A 68 -3.88 -9.80 4.74
C LEU A 68 -4.77 -8.63 4.27
N PHE A 69 -4.82 -8.38 2.96
CA PHE A 69 -5.62 -7.29 2.41
C PHE A 69 -7.12 -7.60 2.41
N VAL A 70 -7.52 -8.87 2.34
CA VAL A 70 -8.92 -9.26 2.62
C VAL A 70 -9.29 -8.82 4.03
N TYR A 71 -8.51 -9.26 5.03
CA TYR A 71 -8.74 -8.93 6.44
C TYR A 71 -8.78 -7.43 6.71
N LEU A 72 -7.79 -6.69 6.18
CA LEU A 72 -7.70 -5.24 6.39
C LEU A 72 -8.87 -4.48 5.74
N LYS A 73 -9.29 -4.85 4.53
CA LYS A 73 -10.43 -4.22 3.84
C LYS A 73 -11.77 -4.57 4.48
N GLU A 74 -11.91 -5.72 5.13
CA GLU A 74 -13.12 -6.06 5.88
C GLU A 74 -13.22 -5.26 7.19
N LYS A 75 -12.11 -5.16 7.93
CA LYS A 75 -12.05 -4.42 9.20
C LYS A 75 -12.12 -2.91 9.01
N LEU A 76 -11.54 -2.39 7.93
CA LEU A 76 -11.48 -0.96 7.61
C LEU A 76 -11.99 -0.74 6.18
N PRO A 77 -13.32 -0.77 5.97
CA PRO A 77 -13.92 -0.81 4.64
C PRO A 77 -13.73 0.46 3.83
N GLN A 78 -13.45 1.59 4.48
CA GLN A 78 -13.27 2.87 3.81
C GLN A 78 -12.14 3.68 4.47
N PRO A 79 -11.37 4.46 3.70
CA PRO A 79 -10.44 5.43 4.27
C PRO A 79 -11.16 6.45 5.15
N SER A 80 -10.51 6.81 6.25
CA SER A 80 -11.06 7.76 7.23
C SER A 80 -11.10 9.21 6.73
N ASP A 81 -10.26 9.56 5.75
CA ASP A 81 -10.15 10.89 5.14
C ASP A 81 -10.87 11.00 3.78
N ASP A 82 -11.28 9.88 3.18
CA ASP A 82 -12.08 9.84 1.95
C ASP A 82 -12.90 8.55 1.89
N ALA A 83 -14.16 8.64 2.31
CA ALA A 83 -15.06 7.49 2.40
C ALA A 83 -15.77 7.14 1.08
N THR A 84 -15.51 7.89 0.00
CA THR A 84 -16.37 7.85 -1.20
C THR A 84 -15.62 7.56 -2.50
N SER A 85 -14.37 8.01 -2.62
CA SER A 85 -13.61 7.84 -3.86
C SER A 85 -13.09 6.41 -4.01
N LEU A 86 -13.50 5.71 -5.08
CA LEU A 86 -12.87 4.45 -5.49
C LEU A 86 -11.95 4.66 -6.71
N MET A 87 -12.49 5.07 -7.85
CA MET A 87 -11.72 5.30 -9.06
C MET A 87 -12.38 6.39 -9.91
N GLY A 88 -11.56 7.28 -10.49
CA GLY A 88 -12.07 8.34 -11.37
C GLY A 88 -12.39 7.84 -12.78
N ASP A 89 -11.48 7.07 -13.38
CA ASP A 89 -11.69 6.41 -14.67
C ASP A 89 -11.97 4.92 -14.44
N PRO A 90 -13.16 4.40 -14.79
CA PRO A 90 -13.49 2.99 -14.61
C PRO A 90 -12.54 2.05 -15.37
N LYS A 91 -11.86 2.51 -16.42
CA LYS A 91 -10.86 1.70 -17.16
C LYS A 91 -9.64 1.35 -16.31
N CYS A 92 -9.39 2.07 -15.22
CA CYS A 92 -8.31 1.75 -14.29
C CYS A 92 -8.67 0.60 -13.32
N ILE A 93 -9.92 0.13 -13.32
CA ILE A 93 -10.35 -1.04 -12.55
C ILE A 93 -10.15 -2.28 -13.43
N ILE A 94 -9.07 -3.00 -13.19
CA ILE A 94 -8.66 -4.17 -13.99
C ILE A 94 -8.74 -5.50 -13.24
N TRP A 95 -9.27 -5.47 -12.01
CA TRP A 95 -9.45 -6.65 -11.17
C TRP A 95 -10.92 -7.07 -11.13
N SER A 96 -11.16 -8.31 -10.73
CA SER A 96 -12.50 -8.88 -10.54
C SER A 96 -12.47 -9.89 -9.39
N PRO A 97 -13.51 -9.99 -8.54
CA PRO A 97 -14.65 -9.08 -8.48
C PRO A 97 -14.25 -7.70 -7.93
N VAL A 98 -15.09 -6.70 -8.19
CA VAL A 98 -14.95 -5.35 -7.63
C VAL A 98 -15.82 -5.22 -6.40
N ASN A 99 -15.23 -4.79 -5.28
CA ASN A 99 -15.89 -4.62 -3.99
C ASN A 99 -15.87 -3.16 -3.53
N ARG A 100 -16.85 -2.78 -2.70
CA ARG A 100 -16.97 -1.42 -2.17
C ARG A 100 -15.81 -1.00 -1.28
N ASN A 101 -15.11 -1.97 -0.70
CA ASN A 101 -13.99 -1.74 0.21
C ASN A 101 -12.62 -1.85 -0.46
N ASP A 102 -12.57 -2.03 -1.79
CA ASP A 102 -11.32 -2.16 -2.54
C ASP A 102 -10.36 -0.98 -2.30
N VAL A 103 -9.06 -1.27 -2.37
CA VAL A 103 -8.02 -0.23 -2.37
C VAL A 103 -8.17 0.58 -3.65
N SER A 104 -8.22 1.91 -3.51
CA SER A 104 -8.49 2.83 -4.61
C SER A 104 -7.27 3.08 -5.51
N TRP A 105 -6.06 3.08 -4.94
CA TRP A 105 -4.83 3.38 -5.67
C TRP A 105 -3.58 3.00 -4.88
N ASN A 106 -2.41 3.20 -5.50
CA ASN A 106 -1.11 3.17 -4.83
C ASN A 106 -1.09 4.12 -3.61
N PHE A 107 -0.36 3.69 -2.58
CA PHE A 107 -0.15 4.42 -1.33
C PHE A 107 -1.41 4.68 -0.49
N GLU A 108 -2.39 3.78 -0.45
CA GLU A 108 -3.24 3.70 0.73
C GLU A 108 -2.47 3.16 1.94
N LYS A 109 -2.89 3.52 3.15
CA LYS A 109 -2.21 3.13 4.38
C LYS A 109 -3.18 2.51 5.37
N PHE A 110 -2.73 1.47 6.03
CA PHE A 110 -3.42 0.84 7.16
C PHE A 110 -2.53 0.96 8.39
N LEU A 111 -3.07 1.52 9.47
CA LEU A 111 -2.43 1.58 10.77
C LEU A 111 -2.99 0.44 11.62
N ILE A 112 -2.10 -0.39 12.16
CA ILE A 112 -2.42 -1.55 12.99
C ILE A 112 -1.88 -1.27 14.39
N GLY A 113 -2.68 -1.59 15.41
CA GLY A 113 -2.29 -1.47 16.82
C GLY A 113 -1.24 -2.51 17.23
N PRO A 114 -0.57 -2.32 18.39
CA PRO A 114 0.39 -3.29 18.92
C PRO A 114 -0.26 -4.63 19.33
N ASP A 115 -1.58 -4.66 19.47
CA ASP A 115 -2.41 -5.85 19.68
C ASP A 115 -2.72 -6.61 18.37
N GLY A 116 -2.32 -6.08 17.22
CA GLY A 116 -2.59 -6.64 15.89
C GLY A 116 -3.94 -6.22 15.31
N GLU A 117 -4.74 -5.41 16.01
CA GLU A 117 -6.04 -4.98 15.50
C GLU A 117 -5.91 -3.78 14.54
N PRO A 118 -6.58 -3.81 13.37
CA PRO A 118 -6.59 -2.66 12.46
C PRO A 118 -7.24 -1.44 13.12
N PHE A 119 -6.48 -0.35 13.23
CA PHE A 119 -6.91 0.87 13.91
C PHE A 119 -7.50 1.91 12.96
N LYS A 120 -6.81 2.20 11.84
CA LYS A 120 -7.26 3.25 10.91
C LYS A 120 -6.74 3.06 9.48
N ARG A 121 -7.57 3.39 8.49
CA ARG A 121 -7.22 3.40 7.05
C ARG A 121 -7.15 4.83 6.54
N TYR A 122 -6.18 5.09 5.67
CA TYR A 122 -5.94 6.40 5.06
C TYR A 122 -5.88 6.28 3.55
N SER A 123 -6.44 7.27 2.86
CA SER A 123 -6.54 7.29 1.41
C SER A 123 -5.19 7.52 0.75
N ARG A 124 -5.15 7.33 -0.57
CA ARG A 124 -4.00 7.66 -1.42
C ARG A 124 -3.51 9.11 -1.30
N ARG A 125 -4.39 10.03 -0.86
CA ARG A 125 -4.09 11.48 -0.75
C ARG A 125 -3.60 11.89 0.63
N PHE A 126 -3.78 11.03 1.64
CA PHE A 126 -3.31 11.34 2.99
C PHE A 126 -1.78 11.41 3.02
N LEU A 127 -1.23 12.54 3.42
CA LEU A 127 0.22 12.74 3.54
C LEU A 127 0.75 12.05 4.79
N THR A 128 1.85 11.33 4.62
CA THR A 128 2.56 10.60 5.69
C THR A 128 3.68 11.42 6.27
#